data_AF-A0A6I2ZJK2-F1
#
_entry.id   AF-A0A6I2ZJK2-F1
#
_cell.length_a   1.000
_cell.length_b   1.000
_cell.length_c   1.000
_cell.angle_alpha   90.00
_cell.angle_beta   90.00
_cell.angle_gamma   90.00
#
_symmetry.space_group_name_H-M   'P 1'
#
loop_
_entity.id
_entity.type
_entity.pdbx_description
1 polymer ?
#
loop_
_entity_poly.entity_id
_entity_poly.type
_entity_poly.pdbx_seq_one_letter_code
_entity_poly.pdbx_strand_id
1 'polypeptide(L)'
;MFYEVEPGEGYTIRGDFGDGEVSTAPVTVLNREDTPPTTQYTGQTFTPGLNYIKMRDGIEIAMTLRLPAGKTLADGPFPTVIEYSGYEVAPPNDLLSSMAAQIADPSAKADPLAPSGSTAVGSLIAPLLGYATVSVQIRGSGCSGGAFDLFGLPTIYDGYDAVETVAAQPWVAHNKVGMVGIS
;
A
#
# COMPACT_ATOMS: atom_id res chain seq x y z
N MET A 1 -1.57 15.72 -4.01
CA MET A 1 -2.65 16.74 -4.03
C MET A 1 -2.01 18.10 -4.06
N PHE A 2 -2.48 18.98 -4.92
CA PHE A 2 -2.03 20.37 -4.98
C PHE A 2 -2.92 21.18 -4.05
N TYR A 3 -2.36 21.67 -2.93
CA TYR A 3 -3.15 22.32 -1.89
C TYR A 3 -3.61 23.73 -2.25
N GLU A 4 -2.87 24.40 -3.14
CA GLU A 4 -3.07 25.81 -3.51
C GLU A 4 -3.57 25.98 -4.96
N VAL A 5 -3.97 24.87 -5.60
CA VAL A 5 -4.51 24.88 -6.97
C VAL A 5 -5.98 24.54 -6.90
N GLU A 6 -6.80 25.30 -7.64
CA GLU A 6 -8.23 25.01 -7.73
C GLU A 6 -8.46 23.59 -8.28
N PRO A 7 -9.41 22.82 -7.72
CA PRO A 7 -9.77 21.53 -8.27
C PRO A 7 -10.21 21.61 -9.73
N GLY A 8 -9.81 20.63 -10.54
CA GLY A 8 -10.17 20.56 -11.94
C GLY A 8 -9.33 19.57 -12.75
N GLU A 9 -9.69 19.42 -14.01
CA GLU A 9 -9.01 18.52 -14.95
C GLU A 9 -8.11 19.30 -15.91
N GLY A 10 -7.20 18.58 -16.57
CA GLY A 10 -6.38 19.15 -17.65
C GLY A 10 -5.11 19.87 -17.19
N TYR A 11 -4.79 19.84 -15.90
CA TYR A 11 -3.54 20.41 -15.39
C TYR A 11 -2.34 19.65 -15.95
N THR A 12 -1.23 20.35 -16.19
CA THR A 12 0.05 19.71 -16.54
C THR A 12 1.11 20.23 -15.58
N ILE A 13 1.97 19.34 -15.10
CA ILE A 13 3.13 19.72 -14.30
C ILE A 13 4.28 19.89 -15.27
N ARG A 14 4.92 21.06 -15.24
CA ARG A 14 6.09 21.37 -16.07
C ARG A 14 7.27 21.73 -15.18
N GLY A 15 8.44 21.25 -15.55
CA GLY A 15 9.68 21.55 -14.84
C GLY A 15 10.89 21.26 -15.70
N ASP A 16 12.00 21.93 -15.38
CA ASP A 16 13.32 21.58 -15.92
C ASP A 16 14.07 20.79 -14.84
N PHE A 17 14.35 19.52 -15.14
CA PHE A 17 15.01 18.60 -14.22
C PHE A 17 16.46 18.30 -14.62
N GLY A 18 17.08 19.18 -15.41
CA GLY A 18 18.49 19.08 -15.82
C GLY A 18 18.70 18.48 -17.21
N ASP A 19 17.64 17.93 -17.83
CA ASP A 19 17.63 17.39 -19.20
C ASP A 19 16.65 18.16 -20.12
N GLY A 20 16.27 19.40 -19.73
CA GLY A 20 15.34 20.25 -20.46
C GLY A 20 13.92 20.25 -19.88
N GLU A 21 13.02 21.03 -20.51
CA GLU A 21 11.64 21.14 -20.06
C GLU A 21 10.89 19.81 -20.26
N VAL A 22 10.40 19.26 -19.16
CA VAL A 22 9.57 18.06 -19.12
C VAL A 22 8.15 18.47 -18.71
N SER A 23 7.15 17.91 -19.39
CA SER A 23 5.74 18.05 -19.03
C SER A 23 5.12 16.70 -18.80
N THR A 24 4.25 16.60 -17.79
CA THR A 24 3.42 15.42 -17.58
C THR A 24 2.30 15.34 -18.62
N ALA A 25 1.70 14.16 -18.75
CA ALA A 25 0.32 14.04 -19.25
C ALA A 25 -0.65 14.86 -18.36
N PRO A 26 -1.86 15.18 -18.84
CA PRO A 26 -2.86 15.85 -18.03
C PRO A 26 -3.14 15.10 -16.72
N VAL A 27 -3.20 15.85 -15.62
CA VAL A 27 -3.53 15.37 -14.28
C VAL A 27 -4.79 16.07 -13.77
N THR A 28 -5.50 15.39 -12.86
CA THR A 28 -6.66 15.96 -12.17
C THR A 28 -6.25 16.44 -10.79
N VAL A 29 -6.61 17.69 -10.47
CA VAL A 29 -6.53 18.22 -9.11
C VAL A 29 -7.86 17.93 -8.45
N LEU A 30 -7.86 17.01 -7.48
CA LEU A 30 -9.08 16.59 -6.78
C LEU A 30 -9.58 17.64 -5.79
N ASN A 31 -10.89 17.72 -5.66
CA ASN A 31 -11.55 18.38 -4.54
C ASN A 31 -11.47 17.48 -3.29
N ARG A 32 -11.49 18.10 -2.11
CA ARG A 32 -11.51 17.40 -0.83
C ARG A 32 -12.79 16.58 -0.61
N GLU A 33 -13.88 16.99 -1.26
CA GLU A 33 -15.20 16.34 -1.18
C GLU A 33 -15.38 15.28 -2.29
N ASP A 34 -14.40 15.12 -3.19
CA ASP A 34 -14.49 14.13 -4.26
C ASP A 34 -14.59 12.71 -3.69
N THR A 35 -15.67 12.05 -4.06
CA THR A 35 -15.90 10.64 -3.77
C THR A 35 -15.78 9.86 -5.08
N PRO A 36 -14.75 9.00 -5.24
CA PRO A 36 -14.61 8.22 -6.45
C PRO A 36 -15.78 7.23 -6.59
N PRO A 37 -16.13 6.84 -7.83
CA PRO A 37 -17.17 5.84 -8.03
C PRO A 37 -16.74 4.50 -7.40
N THR A 38 -17.69 3.71 -6.89
CA THR A 38 -17.39 2.39 -6.28
C THR A 38 -16.60 1.47 -7.21
N THR A 39 -16.74 1.63 -8.52
CA THR A 39 -15.97 0.89 -9.54
C THR A 39 -14.46 1.14 -9.46
N GLN A 40 -14.03 2.27 -8.89
CA GLN A 40 -12.62 2.52 -8.57
C GLN A 40 -12.05 1.43 -7.65
N TYR A 41 -12.86 0.94 -6.72
CA TYR A 41 -12.45 -0.03 -5.71
C TYR A 41 -12.70 -1.47 -6.18
N THR A 42 -13.90 -1.75 -6.70
CA THR A 42 -14.28 -3.10 -7.15
C THR A 42 -13.61 -3.52 -8.46
N GLY A 43 -13.05 -2.57 -9.22
CA GLY A 43 -12.36 -2.81 -10.48
C GLY A 43 -10.90 -3.25 -10.34
N GLN A 44 -10.36 -3.26 -9.12
CA GLN A 44 -8.97 -3.60 -8.84
C GLN A 44 -8.89 -4.95 -8.13
N THR A 45 -7.96 -5.82 -8.55
CA THR A 45 -7.81 -7.17 -7.99
C THR A 45 -6.43 -7.37 -7.41
N PHE A 46 -6.38 -8.00 -6.24
CA PHE A 46 -5.11 -8.39 -5.63
C PHE A 46 -4.66 -9.79 -6.06
N THR A 47 -3.35 -9.94 -6.17
CA THR A 47 -2.65 -11.23 -6.19
C THR A 47 -1.78 -11.34 -4.93
N PRO A 48 -1.46 -12.56 -4.46
CA PRO A 48 -0.50 -12.72 -3.36
C PRO A 48 0.86 -12.11 -3.72
N GLY A 49 1.47 -11.38 -2.80
CA GLY A 49 2.70 -10.62 -3.03
C GLY A 49 2.43 -9.14 -3.34
N LEU A 50 3.40 -8.48 -4.00
CA LEU A 50 3.37 -7.04 -4.30
C LEU A 50 2.37 -6.71 -5.41
N ASN A 51 1.52 -5.73 -5.16
CA ASN A 51 0.56 -5.17 -6.09
C ASN A 51 0.75 -3.65 -6.16
N TYR A 52 0.32 -3.05 -7.27
CA TYR A 52 0.24 -1.60 -7.45
C TYR A 52 -1.23 -1.23 -7.58
N ILE A 53 -1.76 -0.56 -6.56
CA ILE A 53 -3.17 -0.19 -6.50
C ILE A 53 -3.29 1.29 -6.83
N LYS A 54 -4.16 1.60 -7.78
CA LYS A 54 -4.41 2.95 -8.26
C LYS A 54 -5.36 3.68 -7.32
N MET A 55 -4.90 4.80 -6.77
CA MET A 55 -5.67 5.68 -5.90
C MET A 55 -6.61 6.58 -6.73
N ARG A 56 -7.49 7.33 -6.05
CA ARG A 56 -8.44 8.24 -6.71
C ARG A 56 -7.81 9.31 -7.60
N ASP A 57 -6.57 9.73 -7.32
CA ASP A 57 -5.83 10.71 -8.10
C ASP A 57 -4.95 10.07 -9.19
N GLY A 58 -5.07 8.75 -9.36
CA GLY A 58 -4.38 7.98 -10.37
C GLY A 58 -2.97 7.55 -10.03
N ILE A 59 -2.43 7.94 -8.88
CA ILE A 59 -1.14 7.45 -8.39
C ILE A 59 -1.26 5.99 -7.94
N GLU A 60 -0.23 5.21 -8.25
CA GLU A 60 -0.13 3.82 -7.80
C GLU A 60 0.62 3.71 -6.48
N ILE A 61 0.02 2.98 -5.55
CA ILE A 61 0.56 2.69 -4.22
C ILE A 61 0.94 1.21 -4.15
N ALA A 62 2.16 0.94 -3.67
CA ALA A 62 2.66 -0.39 -3.45
C ALA A 62 1.94 -1.03 -2.26
N MET A 63 1.26 -2.16 -2.52
CA MET A 63 0.52 -2.92 -1.51
C MET A 63 0.87 -4.40 -1.59
N THR A 64 1.39 -4.98 -0.52
CA THR A 64 1.77 -6.40 -0.48
C THR A 64 0.75 -7.22 0.29
N LEU A 65 0.13 -8.18 -0.40
CA LEU A 65 -0.79 -9.14 0.18
C LEU A 65 -0.03 -10.34 0.72
N ARG A 66 -0.10 -10.54 2.03
CA ARG A 66 0.42 -11.72 2.73
C ARG A 66 -0.74 -12.56 3.22
N LEU A 67 -0.83 -13.78 2.72
CA LEU A 67 -1.84 -14.74 3.15
C LEU A 67 -1.40 -15.45 4.43
N PRO A 68 -2.35 -16.05 5.18
CA PRO A 68 -1.99 -16.93 6.27
C PRO A 68 -1.01 -18.02 5.83
N ALA A 69 -0.13 -18.44 6.74
CA ALA A 69 0.91 -19.41 6.41
C ALA A 69 0.34 -20.69 5.77
N GLY A 70 0.86 -21.04 4.59
CA GLY A 70 0.42 -22.23 3.83
C GLY A 70 -0.94 -22.11 3.15
N LYS A 71 -1.55 -20.92 3.09
CA LYS A 71 -2.84 -20.69 2.43
C LYS A 71 -2.70 -20.03 1.07
N THR A 72 -3.70 -20.25 0.23
CA THR A 72 -3.91 -19.60 -1.06
C THR A 72 -5.21 -18.79 -1.02
N LEU A 73 -5.46 -17.95 -2.03
CA LEU A 73 -6.73 -17.21 -2.12
C LEU A 73 -7.96 -18.12 -2.14
N ALA A 74 -7.82 -19.36 -2.61
CA ALA A 74 -8.90 -20.34 -2.67
C ALA A 74 -9.32 -20.86 -1.27
N ASP A 75 -8.47 -20.70 -0.25
CA ASP A 75 -8.76 -21.12 1.13
C ASP A 75 -9.53 -20.06 1.93
N GLY A 76 -9.78 -18.88 1.34
CA GLY A 76 -10.52 -17.80 1.96
C GLY A 76 -12.05 -18.05 2.01
N PRO A 77 -12.82 -17.07 2.48
CA PRO A 77 -12.40 -15.72 2.84
C PRO A 77 -11.70 -15.64 4.21
N PHE A 78 -10.79 -14.69 4.37
CA PHE A 78 -9.96 -14.51 5.56
C PHE A 78 -10.35 -13.26 6.36
N PRO A 79 -10.28 -13.29 7.71
CA PRO A 79 -10.20 -12.05 8.45
C PRO A 79 -8.97 -11.28 7.98
N THR A 80 -9.12 -9.99 7.72
CA THR A 80 -8.10 -9.21 7.03
C THR A 80 -7.72 -7.96 7.83
N VAL A 81 -6.42 -7.69 7.90
CA VAL A 81 -5.88 -6.45 8.47
C VAL A 81 -5.06 -5.69 7.46
N ILE A 82 -5.06 -4.37 7.59
CA ILE A 82 -4.23 -3.45 6.82
C ILE A 82 -3.17 -2.88 7.76
N GLU A 83 -1.91 -2.94 7.34
CA GLU A 83 -0.81 -2.24 8.01
C GLU A 83 -0.33 -1.12 7.09
N TYR A 84 -0.75 0.11 7.40
CA TYR A 84 -0.39 1.30 6.62
C TYR A 84 0.81 1.99 7.27
N SER A 85 1.95 2.02 6.57
CA SER A 85 3.22 2.37 7.21
C SER A 85 4.11 3.27 6.36
N GLY A 86 4.80 4.19 7.04
CA GLY A 86 5.91 4.98 6.50
C GLY A 86 7.26 4.26 6.61
N TYR A 87 7.33 3.17 7.38
CA TYR A 87 8.47 2.26 7.33
C TYR A 87 8.38 1.37 6.09
N GLU A 88 9.48 0.70 5.78
CA GLU A 88 9.56 -0.27 4.71
C GLU A 88 8.66 -1.48 5.02
N VAL A 89 7.49 -1.57 4.39
CA VAL A 89 6.45 -2.57 4.73
C VAL A 89 6.00 -3.40 3.53
N ALA A 90 6.07 -2.83 2.33
CA ALA A 90 5.67 -3.50 1.10
C ALA A 90 6.72 -4.36 0.39
N PRO A 91 8.02 -4.47 0.78
CA PRO A 91 8.91 -5.40 0.09
C PRO A 91 8.37 -6.83 0.04
N PRO A 92 8.61 -7.59 -1.05
CA PRO A 92 7.86 -8.82 -1.33
C PRO A 92 8.26 -10.03 -0.48
N ASN A 93 9.47 -10.08 0.08
CA ASN A 93 9.96 -11.25 0.81
C ASN A 93 9.33 -11.35 2.20
N ASP A 94 9.57 -12.49 2.87
CA ASP A 94 8.97 -12.84 4.14
C ASP A 94 9.89 -12.50 5.32
N LEU A 95 9.36 -11.77 6.31
CA LEU A 95 10.13 -11.34 7.48
C LEU A 95 10.59 -12.53 8.34
N LEU A 96 9.79 -13.60 8.45
CA LEU A 96 10.18 -14.79 9.23
C LEU A 96 11.44 -15.42 8.66
N SER A 97 11.51 -15.55 7.34
CA SER A 97 12.68 -16.10 6.64
C SER A 97 13.95 -15.27 6.87
N SER A 98 13.84 -13.93 6.82
CA SER A 98 14.96 -13.03 7.10
C SER A 98 15.41 -13.13 8.57
N MET A 99 14.47 -13.21 9.51
CA MET A 99 14.77 -13.38 10.93
C MET A 99 15.41 -14.74 11.23
N ALA A 100 14.89 -15.83 10.64
CA ALA A 100 15.44 -17.17 10.81
C ALA A 100 16.89 -17.28 10.31
N ALA A 101 17.21 -16.61 9.18
CA ALA A 101 18.57 -16.54 8.67
C ALA A 101 19.53 -15.84 9.66
N GLN A 102 19.10 -14.74 10.27
CA GLN A 102 19.89 -14.01 11.27
C GLN A 102 20.06 -14.77 12.59
N ILE A 103 19.09 -15.60 12.99
CA ILE A 103 19.23 -16.48 14.16
C ILE A 103 20.24 -17.60 13.88
N ALA A 104 20.21 -18.18 12.68
CA ALA A 104 21.13 -19.24 12.28
C ALA A 104 22.57 -18.72 12.11
N ASP A 105 22.72 -17.49 11.62
CA ASP A 105 23.99 -16.79 11.47
C ASP A 105 23.83 -15.31 11.86
N PRO A 106 24.31 -14.91 13.05
CA PRO A 106 24.25 -13.51 13.50
C PRO A 106 25.00 -12.51 12.61
N SER A 107 25.85 -12.98 11.68
CA SER A 107 26.54 -12.15 10.70
C SER A 107 25.81 -12.00 9.37
N ALA A 108 24.71 -12.74 9.18
CA ALA A 108 23.87 -12.63 7.98
C ALA A 108 23.31 -11.21 7.84
N LYS A 109 23.44 -10.64 6.64
CA LYS A 109 22.84 -9.34 6.33
C LYS A 109 21.31 -9.45 6.34
N ALA A 110 20.63 -8.40 6.79
CA ALA A 110 19.19 -8.29 6.61
C ALA A 110 18.84 -8.38 5.13
N ASP A 111 17.76 -9.10 4.80
CA ASP A 111 17.24 -9.17 3.45
C ASP A 111 16.63 -7.81 3.08
N PRO A 112 17.19 -7.08 2.10
CA PRO A 112 16.66 -5.77 1.68
C PRO A 112 15.30 -5.87 0.98
N LEU A 113 14.79 -7.08 0.72
CA LEU A 113 13.46 -7.30 0.18
C LEU A 113 12.47 -7.81 1.23
N ALA A 114 12.87 -7.89 2.50
CA ALA A 114 11.97 -8.19 3.61
C ALA A 114 11.45 -6.89 4.26
N PRO A 115 10.21 -6.90 4.79
CA PRO A 115 9.69 -5.78 5.57
C PRO A 115 10.58 -5.43 6.77
N SER A 116 10.56 -4.18 7.20
CA SER A 116 11.19 -3.73 8.43
C SER A 116 10.61 -4.48 9.64
N GLY A 117 11.47 -4.83 10.60
CA GLY A 117 11.04 -5.44 11.86
C GLY A 117 10.04 -4.59 12.65
N SER A 118 10.00 -3.26 12.44
CA SER A 118 8.99 -2.38 13.04
C SER A 118 7.57 -2.67 12.56
N THR A 119 7.42 -3.42 11.47
CA THR A 119 6.13 -3.81 10.87
C THR A 119 5.78 -5.27 11.17
N ALA A 120 6.41 -5.89 12.17
CA ALA A 120 6.21 -7.31 12.48
C ALA A 120 4.74 -7.65 12.84
N VAL A 121 3.94 -6.68 13.30
CA VAL A 121 2.53 -6.91 13.63
C VAL A 121 1.74 -7.38 12.40
N GLY A 122 1.77 -6.61 11.31
CA GLY A 122 1.09 -7.00 10.08
C GLY A 122 1.92 -7.94 9.22
N SER A 123 3.23 -7.72 9.08
CA SER A 123 4.07 -8.51 8.17
C SER A 123 4.36 -9.94 8.63
N LEU A 124 4.22 -10.25 9.93
CA LEU A 124 4.57 -11.55 10.50
C LEU A 124 3.50 -12.11 11.44
N ILE A 125 3.13 -11.38 12.50
CA ILE A 125 2.28 -11.91 13.57
C ILE A 125 0.87 -12.19 13.07
N ALA A 126 0.25 -11.25 12.34
CA ALA A 126 -1.11 -11.42 11.82
C ALA A 126 -1.25 -12.63 10.85
N PRO A 127 -0.36 -12.83 9.87
CA PRO A 127 -0.37 -14.04 9.02
C PRO A 127 -0.24 -15.35 9.79
N LEU A 128 0.61 -15.39 10.83
CA LEU A 128 0.75 -16.56 11.71
C LEU A 128 -0.52 -16.84 12.53
N LEU A 129 -1.31 -15.81 12.83
CA LEU A 129 -2.58 -15.92 13.55
C LEU A 129 -3.79 -16.17 12.63
N GLY A 130 -3.57 -16.40 11.33
CA GLY A 130 -4.65 -16.74 10.40
C GLY A 130 -5.29 -15.55 9.69
N TYR A 131 -4.70 -14.35 9.78
CA TYR A 131 -5.19 -13.18 9.06
C TYR A 131 -4.50 -13.04 7.70
N ALA A 132 -5.24 -12.58 6.69
CA ALA A 132 -4.60 -11.98 5.53
C ALA A 132 -4.15 -10.55 5.92
N THR A 133 -2.91 -10.18 5.60
CA THR A 133 -2.43 -8.82 5.79
C THR A 133 -2.25 -8.14 4.43
N VAL A 134 -2.74 -6.92 4.31
CA VAL A 134 -2.35 -6.00 3.25
C VAL A 134 -1.42 -4.93 3.82
N SER A 135 -0.15 -5.03 3.48
CA SER A 135 0.89 -4.07 3.82
C SER A 135 0.85 -2.91 2.83
N VAL A 136 0.51 -1.70 3.28
CA VAL A 136 0.40 -0.51 2.43
C VAL A 136 1.59 0.41 2.67
N GLN A 137 2.40 0.63 1.64
CA GLN A 137 3.52 1.56 1.70
C GLN A 137 3.02 2.99 1.46
N ILE A 138 3.30 3.91 2.38
CA ILE A 138 2.89 5.32 2.23
C ILE A 138 3.37 5.90 0.90
N ARG A 139 2.51 6.73 0.30
CA ARG A 139 2.78 7.52 -0.90
C ARG A 139 4.15 8.20 -0.85
N GLY A 140 4.87 8.17 -1.97
CA GLY A 140 6.18 8.80 -2.11
C GLY A 140 7.28 8.16 -1.26
N SER A 141 7.07 6.94 -0.75
CA SER A 141 8.05 6.15 -0.02
C SER A 141 8.15 4.73 -0.58
N GLY A 142 9.32 4.11 -0.46
CA GLY A 142 9.57 2.78 -1.02
C GLY A 142 9.23 2.72 -2.52
N CYS A 143 8.43 1.73 -2.91
CA CYS A 143 7.95 1.56 -4.28
C CYS A 143 6.65 2.33 -4.60
N SER A 144 6.05 3.05 -3.64
CA SER A 144 4.83 3.82 -3.88
C SER A 144 5.13 5.13 -4.61
N GLY A 145 4.33 5.43 -5.64
CA GLY A 145 4.43 6.68 -6.38
C GLY A 145 3.96 7.90 -5.58
N GLY A 146 4.00 9.07 -6.22
CA GLY A 146 3.54 10.34 -5.63
C GLY A 146 4.57 11.02 -4.72
N ALA A 147 4.10 12.01 -3.97
CA ALA A 147 4.93 12.81 -3.06
C ALA A 147 4.63 12.44 -1.60
N PHE A 148 5.68 12.29 -0.81
CA PHE A 148 5.57 11.95 0.61
C PHE A 148 5.11 13.16 1.43
N ASP A 149 4.02 12.97 2.17
CA ASP A 149 3.51 13.91 3.17
C ASP A 149 2.78 13.11 4.25
N LEU A 150 3.49 12.75 5.33
CA LEU A 150 3.03 11.77 6.32
C LEU A 150 1.65 12.09 6.92
N PHE A 151 1.34 13.37 7.09
CA PHE A 151 0.07 13.82 7.69
C PHE A 151 -0.77 14.64 6.71
N GLY A 152 -0.39 14.64 5.43
CA GLY A 152 -1.10 15.32 4.37
C GLY A 152 -2.42 14.66 4.03
N LEU A 153 -3.32 15.45 3.45
CA LEU A 153 -4.59 14.95 2.92
C LEU A 153 -4.43 13.80 1.90
N PRO A 154 -3.44 13.80 0.98
CA PRO A 154 -3.24 12.66 0.06
C PRO A 154 -3.09 11.33 0.81
N THR A 155 -2.25 11.29 1.84
CA THR A 155 -1.98 10.08 2.64
C THR A 155 -3.23 9.63 3.39
N ILE A 156 -4.06 10.57 3.86
CA ILE A 156 -5.35 10.25 4.49
C ILE A 156 -6.32 9.62 3.47
N TYR A 157 -6.43 10.20 2.26
CA TYR A 157 -7.29 9.67 1.21
C TYR A 157 -6.81 8.31 0.69
N ASP A 158 -5.51 8.10 0.60
CA ASP A 158 -4.94 6.78 0.25
C ASP A 158 -5.31 5.73 1.29
N GLY A 159 -5.30 6.08 2.58
CA GLY A 159 -5.76 5.19 3.65
C GLY A 159 -7.23 4.76 3.46
N TYR A 160 -8.10 5.71 3.10
CA TYR A 160 -9.49 5.41 2.77
C TYR A 160 -9.60 4.52 1.52
N ASP A 161 -8.92 4.89 0.44
CA ASP A 161 -8.97 4.14 -0.82
C ASP A 161 -8.41 2.71 -0.65
N ALA A 162 -7.38 2.54 0.17
CA ALA A 162 -6.85 1.23 0.52
C ALA A 162 -7.88 0.38 1.28
N VAL A 163 -8.55 0.94 2.29
CA VAL A 163 -9.62 0.25 3.04
C VAL A 163 -10.72 -0.23 2.10
N GLU A 164 -11.26 0.66 1.27
CA GLU A 164 -12.36 0.33 0.36
C GLU A 164 -11.94 -0.70 -0.70
N THR A 165 -10.74 -0.56 -1.27
CA THR A 165 -10.23 -1.46 -2.31
C THR A 165 -9.95 -2.86 -1.77
N VAL A 166 -9.40 -2.96 -0.55
CA VAL A 166 -9.16 -4.26 0.10
C VAL A 166 -10.49 -4.89 0.53
N ALA A 167 -11.39 -4.13 1.16
CA ALA A 167 -12.70 -4.63 1.57
C ALA A 167 -13.55 -5.15 0.40
N ALA A 168 -13.35 -4.61 -0.80
CA ALA A 168 -14.03 -5.06 -2.02
C ALA A 168 -13.56 -6.43 -2.55
N GLN A 169 -12.45 -6.99 -2.03
CA GLN A 169 -11.91 -8.26 -2.53
C GLN A 169 -12.77 -9.46 -2.09
N PRO A 170 -12.97 -10.48 -2.96
CA PRO A 170 -13.83 -11.62 -2.66
C PRO A 170 -13.27 -12.55 -1.58
N TRP A 171 -11.96 -12.49 -1.32
CA TRP A 171 -11.28 -13.27 -0.30
C TRP A 171 -11.27 -12.59 1.07
N VAL A 172 -11.87 -11.40 1.23
CA VAL A 172 -11.99 -10.72 2.53
C VAL A 172 -13.29 -11.13 3.23
N ALA A 173 -13.16 -11.63 4.46
CA ALA A 173 -14.31 -12.07 5.25
C ALA A 173 -15.28 -10.91 5.51
N HIS A 174 -16.53 -11.11 5.09
CA HIS A 174 -17.64 -10.16 5.27
C HIS A 174 -17.39 -8.76 4.70
N ASN A 175 -16.42 -8.61 3.77
CA ASN A 175 -15.99 -7.31 3.26
C ASN A 175 -15.58 -6.34 4.39
N LYS A 176 -14.98 -6.87 5.47
CA LYS A 176 -14.51 -6.09 6.62
C LYS A 176 -13.01 -6.22 6.80
N VAL A 177 -12.37 -5.09 7.06
CA VAL A 177 -10.94 -4.99 7.36
C VAL A 177 -10.74 -4.31 8.72
N GLY A 178 -9.69 -4.71 9.42
CA GLY A 178 -9.14 -3.94 10.55
C GLY A 178 -7.88 -3.20 10.14
N MET A 179 -7.47 -2.18 10.89
CA MET A 179 -6.16 -1.54 10.72
C MET A 179 -5.27 -1.84 11.92
N VAL A 180 -3.99 -2.11 11.67
CA VAL A 180 -2.97 -2.38 12.69
C VAL A 180 -1.71 -1.55 12.42
N GLY A 181 -0.90 -1.34 13.45
CA GLY A 181 0.37 -0.63 13.36
C GLY A 181 0.77 -0.02 14.70
N ILE A 182 2.07 0.10 14.94
CA ILE A 182 2.68 0.79 16.08
C ILE A 182 3.88 1.61 15.58
N SER A 183 4.31 2.61 16.35
CA SER A 183 5.47 3.47 16.02
C SER A 183 6.57 3.34 17.05
#